data_AF-A0A9E3KH72-F1
#
_entry.id   AF-A0A9E3KH72-F1
#
_cell.length_a   1.000
_cell.length_b   1.000
_cell.length_c   1.000
_cell.angle_alpha   90.00
_cell.angle_beta   90.00
_cell.angle_gamma   90.00
#
_symmetry.space_group_name_H-M   'P 1'
#
loop_
_entity.id
_entity.type
_entity.pdbx_description
1 polymer ?
#
loop_
_entity_poly.entity_id
_entity_poly.type
_entity_poly.pdbx_seq_one_letter_code
_entity_poly.pdbx_strand_id
1 'polypeptide(L)'
;MKLLNYLMIMLLGGLMLTASTTPNSPINTMQYTDYPTYEAQWKEVERFEREGLPKSALEVVDRIFAQAKLEQNPPQIYKTLIYQSKYALQLEEDAQLNIVNTFKEEIEAADAPTKQLLQSTLADLYWQYFNANRYQFLNRTATANIDLEDFRTWDLNKIFEESAALFDTSLQPATMLQQIALEDFDAILSEEEGSKTYRPTLYDLLVHRALQFYKNDQNTLNRPSDQFEITDEKALGPIQEFLKYAPKTTDAEANKLKAIQLYQQLITFHQNDAEPDALIQIDLERLEFVRAHLRSDRVEELYESALSDLL
;
A
#
# COMPACT_ATOMS: atom_id res chain seq x y z
N MET A 1 9.89 16.73 6.52
CA MET A 1 10.74 16.26 5.39
C MET A 1 10.69 14.75 5.17
N LYS A 2 10.89 13.87 6.19
CA LYS A 2 10.77 12.40 6.00
C LYS A 2 9.36 11.96 5.58
N LEU A 3 8.29 12.41 6.25
CA LEU A 3 6.89 12.12 5.84
C LEU A 3 6.53 12.62 4.43
N LEU A 4 7.16 13.73 4.00
CA LEU A 4 6.95 14.30 2.65
C LEU A 4 7.46 13.36 1.56
N ASN A 5 8.62 12.73 1.80
CA ASN A 5 9.20 11.73 0.90
C ASN A 5 8.40 10.43 0.87
N TYR A 6 7.46 10.19 1.78
CA TYR A 6 6.66 8.97 1.78
C TYR A 6 5.23 9.20 1.27
N LEU A 7 4.66 10.39 1.53
CA LEU A 7 3.40 10.82 0.93
C LEU A 7 3.49 10.94 -0.61
N MET A 8 4.67 11.28 -1.14
CA MET A 8 4.89 11.44 -2.59
C MET A 8 5.31 10.17 -3.33
N ILE A 9 5.65 9.07 -2.65
CA ILE A 9 6.22 7.91 -3.33
C ILE A 9 5.36 6.66 -3.09
N MET A 10 4.45 6.39 -4.04
CA MET A 10 3.95 5.05 -4.26
C MET A 10 5.04 4.24 -4.96
N LEU A 11 6.00 3.73 -4.19
CA LEU A 11 7.12 2.93 -4.72
C LEU A 11 6.60 1.59 -5.25
N LEU A 12 6.50 1.48 -6.57
CA LEU A 12 6.47 0.20 -7.27
C LEU A 12 7.90 -0.36 -7.36
N GLY A 13 8.51 -0.68 -6.21
CA GLY A 13 9.83 -1.32 -6.20
C GLY A 13 9.71 -2.80 -6.57
N GLY A 14 10.45 -3.22 -7.61
CA GLY A 14 10.64 -4.61 -8.04
C GLY A 14 11.92 -4.71 -8.87
N LEU A 15 12.68 -5.80 -8.72
CA LEU A 15 13.94 -6.03 -9.44
C LEU A 15 13.66 -6.14 -10.95
N MET A 16 14.29 -5.29 -11.77
CA MET A 16 14.08 -5.30 -13.23
C MET A 16 14.59 -6.59 -13.89
N LEU A 17 13.68 -7.33 -14.53
CA LEU A 17 13.98 -8.18 -15.68
C LEU A 17 13.43 -7.47 -16.91
N THR A 18 14.29 -7.16 -17.87
CA THR A 18 13.90 -6.39 -19.06
C THR A 18 12.93 -7.20 -19.95
N ALA A 19 11.67 -6.79 -20.01
CA ALA A 19 10.68 -7.33 -20.96
C ALA A 19 10.23 -6.26 -21.96
N SER A 20 10.01 -6.70 -23.20
CA SER A 20 9.56 -5.89 -24.34
C SER A 20 8.10 -5.50 -24.21
N THR A 21 7.76 -4.25 -24.54
CA THR A 21 6.41 -3.70 -24.50
C THR A 21 5.51 -4.30 -25.59
N THR A 22 4.40 -4.92 -25.18
CA THR A 22 3.26 -5.26 -26.06
C THR A 22 1.95 -4.74 -25.45
N PRO A 23 0.92 -4.45 -26.27
CA PRO A 23 -0.27 -3.73 -25.82
C PRO A 23 -1.22 -4.63 -25.02
N ASN A 24 -1.75 -4.08 -23.93
CA ASN A 24 -2.70 -4.70 -23.00
C ASN A 24 -3.90 -5.38 -23.68
N SER A 25 -4.21 -6.60 -23.25
CA SER A 25 -5.47 -7.29 -23.58
C SER A 25 -6.62 -6.73 -22.73
N PRO A 26 -7.86 -6.64 -23.26
CA PRO A 26 -8.96 -6.01 -22.55
C PRO A 26 -9.55 -6.97 -21.50
N ILE A 27 -9.15 -6.79 -20.25
CA ILE A 27 -10.05 -7.07 -19.12
C ILE A 27 -11.16 -6.02 -19.23
N ASN A 28 -12.42 -6.41 -19.04
CA ASN A 28 -13.54 -5.48 -19.06
C ASN A 28 -13.45 -4.58 -17.81
N THR A 29 -12.67 -3.51 -17.90
CA THR A 29 -12.27 -2.65 -16.79
C THR A 29 -13.32 -1.57 -16.53
N MET A 30 -13.53 -1.22 -15.27
CA MET A 30 -14.16 0.06 -14.94
C MET A 30 -13.16 1.15 -15.31
N GLN A 31 -13.53 2.02 -16.25
CA GLN A 31 -12.65 3.05 -16.79
C GLN A 31 -12.75 4.34 -15.99
N TYR A 32 -11.62 4.83 -15.48
CA TYR A 32 -11.45 6.15 -14.87
C TYR A 32 -10.52 7.06 -15.70
N THR A 33 -10.44 6.84 -17.02
CA THR A 33 -9.58 7.62 -17.94
C THR A 33 -10.19 8.94 -18.44
N ASP A 34 -11.51 9.11 -18.33
CA ASP A 34 -12.24 10.24 -18.95
C ASP A 34 -12.37 11.47 -18.04
N TYR A 35 -11.70 11.49 -16.89
CA TYR A 35 -11.80 12.58 -15.95
C TYR A 35 -10.94 13.81 -16.33
N PRO A 36 -11.40 15.02 -16.01
CA PRO A 36 -10.56 16.21 -16.12
C PRO A 36 -9.25 16.06 -15.34
N THR A 37 -8.12 16.32 -16.01
CA THR A 37 -6.77 16.16 -15.42
C THR A 37 -6.27 17.40 -14.70
N TYR A 38 -6.93 18.55 -14.91
CA TYR A 38 -6.56 19.87 -14.37
C TYR A 38 -5.12 20.32 -14.70
N GLU A 39 -4.62 19.93 -15.87
CA GLU A 39 -3.24 20.19 -16.33
C GLU A 39 -2.81 21.67 -16.18
N ALA A 40 -3.70 22.61 -16.50
CA ALA A 40 -3.40 24.03 -16.38
C ALA A 40 -3.25 24.47 -14.91
N GLN A 41 -4.11 23.98 -14.03
CA GLN A 41 -4.05 24.24 -12.60
C GLN A 41 -2.81 23.57 -11.97
N TRP A 42 -2.47 22.34 -12.36
CA TRP A 42 -1.25 21.68 -11.86
C TRP A 42 0.02 22.41 -12.31
N LYS A 43 0.09 22.94 -13.53
CA LYS A 43 1.19 23.82 -13.96
C LYS A 43 1.27 25.10 -13.13
N GLU A 44 0.13 25.63 -12.69
CA GLU A 44 0.09 26.77 -11.78
C GLU A 44 0.62 26.40 -10.39
N VAL A 45 0.23 25.23 -9.85
CA VAL A 45 0.76 24.67 -8.59
C VAL A 45 2.30 24.56 -8.68
N GLU A 46 2.82 23.90 -9.71
CA GLU A 46 4.27 23.70 -9.91
C GLU A 46 5.02 25.03 -10.03
N ARG A 47 4.42 26.05 -10.66
CA ARG A 47 5.00 27.39 -10.72
C ARG A 47 5.11 27.98 -9.30
N PHE A 48 4.03 27.95 -8.51
CA PHE A 48 4.07 28.46 -7.15
C PHE A 48 5.04 27.70 -6.25
N GLU A 49 5.18 26.38 -6.42
CA GLU A 49 6.19 25.59 -5.71
C GLU A 49 7.61 26.05 -6.06
N ARG A 50 7.93 26.26 -7.34
CA ARG A 50 9.24 26.77 -7.79
C ARG A 50 9.54 28.18 -7.27
N GLU A 51 8.52 28.99 -7.10
CA GLU A 51 8.63 30.35 -6.54
C GLU A 51 8.67 30.36 -5.00
N GLY A 52 8.53 29.21 -4.34
CA GLY A 52 8.52 29.11 -2.88
C GLY A 52 7.25 29.69 -2.24
N LEU A 53 6.12 29.61 -2.94
CA LEU A 53 4.80 30.14 -2.54
C LEU A 53 3.81 29.02 -2.17
N PRO A 54 4.04 28.27 -1.08
CA PRO A 54 3.22 27.11 -0.70
C PRO A 54 1.75 27.45 -0.40
N LYS A 55 1.47 28.66 0.13
CA LYS A 55 0.09 29.11 0.38
C LYS A 55 -0.69 29.29 -0.92
N SER A 56 -0.09 29.93 -1.92
CA SER A 56 -0.71 30.12 -3.24
C SER A 56 -0.87 28.78 -3.98
N ALA A 57 0.09 27.87 -3.83
CA ALA A 57 -0.03 26.53 -4.38
C ALA A 57 -1.18 25.73 -3.73
N LEU A 58 -1.33 25.82 -2.41
CA LEU A 58 -2.44 25.22 -1.66
C LEU A 58 -3.80 25.76 -2.11
N GLU A 59 -3.94 27.08 -2.30
CA GLU A 59 -5.19 27.68 -2.78
C GLU A 59 -5.62 27.12 -4.15
N VAL A 60 -4.67 26.83 -5.05
CA VAL A 60 -4.97 26.19 -6.33
C VAL A 60 -5.41 24.74 -6.12
N VAL A 61 -4.72 24.00 -5.26
CA VAL A 61 -5.03 22.60 -4.95
C VAL A 61 -6.42 22.45 -4.32
N ASP A 62 -6.80 23.35 -3.41
CA ASP A 62 -8.14 23.36 -2.81
C ASP A 62 -9.24 23.57 -3.85
N ARG A 63 -8.99 24.39 -4.88
CA ARG A 63 -9.93 24.55 -6.00
C ARG A 63 -10.03 23.28 -6.84
N ILE A 64 -8.90 22.61 -7.11
CA ILE A 64 -8.91 21.32 -7.83
C ILE A 64 -9.70 20.29 -7.02
N PHE A 65 -9.45 20.20 -5.71
CA PHE A 65 -10.11 19.24 -4.82
C PHE A 65 -11.63 19.42 -4.80
N ALA A 66 -12.09 20.67 -4.62
CA ALA A 66 -13.52 20.97 -4.62
C ALA A 66 -14.19 20.56 -5.95
N GLN A 67 -13.54 20.85 -7.08
CA GLN A 67 -14.07 20.48 -8.40
C GLN A 67 -14.03 18.96 -8.62
N ALA A 68 -12.94 18.29 -8.22
CA ALA A 68 -12.77 16.84 -8.36
C ALA A 68 -13.81 16.08 -7.52
N LYS A 69 -14.20 16.59 -6.35
CA LYS A 69 -15.31 16.02 -5.55
C LYS A 69 -16.66 16.15 -6.25
N LEU A 70 -16.95 17.28 -6.89
CA LEU A 70 -18.19 17.47 -7.66
C LEU A 70 -18.24 16.55 -8.89
N GLU A 71 -17.09 16.32 -9.51
CA GLU A 71 -16.94 15.45 -10.68
C GLU A 71 -16.80 13.97 -10.33
N GLN A 72 -16.72 13.62 -9.04
CA GLN A 72 -16.43 12.27 -8.55
C GLN A 72 -15.20 11.68 -9.26
N ASN A 73 -14.07 12.39 -9.20
CA ASN A 73 -12.81 12.10 -9.88
C ASN A 73 -11.76 11.51 -8.90
N PRO A 74 -11.71 10.17 -8.70
CA PRO A 74 -10.89 9.55 -7.65
C PRO A 74 -9.39 9.86 -7.76
N PRO A 75 -8.75 9.79 -8.96
CA PRO A 75 -7.33 10.10 -9.09
C PRO A 75 -7.00 11.51 -8.59
N GLN A 76 -7.83 12.51 -8.95
CA GLN A 76 -7.56 13.90 -8.57
C GLN A 76 -7.91 14.19 -7.12
N ILE A 77 -9.00 13.62 -6.59
CA ILE A 77 -9.35 13.71 -5.15
C ILE A 77 -8.18 13.20 -4.31
N TYR A 78 -7.65 12.02 -4.64
CA TYR A 78 -6.50 11.45 -3.95
C TYR A 78 -5.27 12.35 -4.08
N LYS A 79 -4.92 12.77 -5.31
CA LYS A 79 -3.77 13.61 -5.59
C LYS A 79 -3.79 14.89 -4.76
N THR A 80 -4.93 15.57 -4.74
CA THR A 80 -5.07 16.84 -4.01
C THR A 80 -4.93 16.65 -2.50
N LEU A 81 -5.44 15.56 -1.92
CA LEU A 81 -5.27 15.29 -0.48
C LEU A 81 -3.80 15.07 -0.11
N ILE A 82 -3.02 14.41 -0.97
CA ILE A 82 -1.57 14.26 -0.80
C ILE A 82 -0.87 15.63 -0.85
N TYR A 83 -1.23 16.49 -1.80
CA TYR A 83 -0.66 17.83 -1.92
C TYR A 83 -1.06 18.75 -0.76
N GLN A 84 -2.33 18.73 -0.34
CA GLN A 84 -2.81 19.44 0.85
C GLN A 84 -2.02 19.03 2.08
N SER A 85 -1.81 17.72 2.27
CA SER A 85 -0.98 17.19 3.35
C SER A 85 0.47 17.67 3.28
N LYS A 86 1.05 17.71 2.07
CA LYS A 86 2.38 18.26 1.82
C LYS A 86 2.50 19.72 2.27
N TYR A 87 1.51 20.56 1.95
CA TYR A 87 1.53 21.97 2.33
C TYR A 87 1.21 22.18 3.82
N ALA A 88 0.29 21.41 4.39
CA ALA A 88 -0.01 21.45 5.83
C ALA A 88 1.26 21.19 6.65
N LEU A 89 2.07 20.19 6.26
CA LEU A 89 3.37 19.90 6.90
C LEU A 89 4.38 21.07 6.86
N GLN A 90 4.20 22.04 5.96
CA GLN A 90 5.04 23.23 5.85
C GLN A 90 4.44 24.46 6.54
N LEU A 91 3.11 24.55 6.59
CA LEU A 91 2.38 25.77 6.95
C LEU A 91 1.75 25.74 8.34
N GLU A 92 1.48 24.56 8.88
CA GLU A 92 0.67 24.37 10.08
C GLU A 92 1.48 23.81 11.25
N GLU A 93 1.11 24.23 12.45
CA GLU A 93 1.46 23.53 13.68
C GLU A 93 0.60 22.27 13.81
N ASP A 94 1.13 21.21 14.44
CA ASP A 94 0.42 19.92 14.61
C ASP A 94 -0.10 19.26 13.31
N ALA A 95 0.44 19.63 12.15
CA ALA A 95 -0.01 19.19 10.83
C ALA A 95 -0.28 17.67 10.71
N GLN A 96 0.50 16.82 11.39
CA GLN A 96 0.29 15.36 11.37
C GLN A 96 -1.08 14.94 11.91
N LEU A 97 -1.55 15.57 13.00
CA LEU A 97 -2.87 15.28 13.57
C LEU A 97 -3.98 15.80 12.66
N ASN A 98 -3.81 17.02 12.14
CA ASN A 98 -4.78 17.60 11.20
C ASN A 98 -4.92 16.73 9.95
N ILE A 99 -3.81 16.30 9.36
CA ILE A 99 -3.81 15.41 8.19
C ILE A 99 -4.55 14.11 8.48
N VAL A 100 -4.24 13.44 9.60
CA VAL A 100 -4.95 12.21 9.99
C VAL A 100 -6.44 12.43 10.13
N ASN A 101 -6.86 13.53 10.75
CA ASN A 101 -8.28 13.86 10.91
C ASN A 101 -8.96 14.16 9.57
N THR A 102 -8.31 14.91 8.69
CA THR A 102 -8.80 15.14 7.32
C THR A 102 -8.96 13.82 6.56
N PHE A 103 -8.00 12.90 6.65
CA PHE A 103 -8.13 11.58 6.01
C PHE A 103 -9.30 10.78 6.59
N LYS A 104 -9.51 10.78 7.90
CA LYS A 104 -10.67 10.12 8.52
C LYS A 104 -11.99 10.70 7.99
N GLU A 105 -12.13 12.02 7.96
CA GLU A 105 -13.33 12.69 7.45
C GLU A 105 -13.59 12.37 5.98
N GLU A 106 -12.55 12.39 5.15
CA GLU A 106 -12.67 12.08 3.72
C GLU A 106 -12.93 10.59 3.46
N ILE A 107 -12.40 9.67 4.28
CA ILE A 107 -12.72 8.25 4.21
C ILE A 107 -14.20 8.01 4.49
N GLU A 108 -14.77 8.65 5.53
CA GLU A 108 -16.19 8.49 5.85
C GLU A 108 -17.10 8.97 4.72
N ALA A 109 -16.73 10.06 4.05
CA ALA A 109 -17.50 10.67 2.97
C ALA A 109 -17.26 10.03 1.59
N ALA A 110 -16.17 9.30 1.38
CA ALA A 110 -15.77 8.80 0.07
C ALA A 110 -16.51 7.52 -0.36
N ASP A 111 -16.80 7.43 -1.65
CA ASP A 111 -17.17 6.18 -2.31
C ASP A 111 -15.93 5.42 -2.82
N ALA A 112 -16.14 4.18 -3.25
CA ALA A 112 -15.08 3.41 -3.90
C ALA A 112 -14.78 3.95 -5.30
N PRO A 113 -13.52 3.92 -5.79
CA PRO A 113 -12.32 3.37 -5.12
C PRO A 113 -11.57 4.39 -4.25
N THR A 114 -12.02 5.65 -4.18
CA THR A 114 -11.36 6.71 -3.38
C THR A 114 -11.19 6.28 -1.93
N LYS A 115 -12.24 5.71 -1.33
CA LYS A 115 -12.22 5.20 0.05
C LYS A 115 -11.06 4.22 0.30
N GLN A 116 -10.85 3.25 -0.58
CA GLN A 116 -9.80 2.23 -0.45
C GLN A 116 -8.39 2.84 -0.54
N LEU A 117 -8.18 3.77 -1.46
CA LEU A 117 -6.92 4.51 -1.59
C LEU A 117 -6.60 5.32 -0.32
N LEU A 118 -7.61 6.00 0.23
CA LEU A 118 -7.46 6.79 1.44
C LEU A 118 -7.25 5.91 2.68
N GLN A 119 -7.95 4.79 2.81
CA GLN A 119 -7.74 3.82 3.91
C GLN A 119 -6.31 3.26 3.89
N SER A 120 -5.83 2.81 2.74
CA SER A 120 -4.45 2.32 2.58
C SER A 120 -3.42 3.41 2.94
N THR A 121 -3.70 4.67 2.58
CA THR A 121 -2.83 5.80 2.91
C THR A 121 -2.87 6.18 4.39
N LEU A 122 -4.03 6.12 5.03
CA LEU A 122 -4.15 6.36 6.47
C LEU A 122 -3.43 5.28 7.27
N ALA A 123 -3.50 4.01 6.84
CA ALA A 123 -2.73 2.93 7.43
C ALA A 123 -1.22 3.22 7.37
N ASP A 124 -0.73 3.63 6.20
CA ASP A 124 0.67 4.02 6.02
C ASP A 124 1.05 5.24 6.88
N LEU A 125 0.17 6.24 7.02
CA LEU A 125 0.43 7.40 7.88
C LEU A 125 0.64 7.02 9.34
N TYR A 126 -0.22 6.13 9.87
CA TYR A 126 -0.06 5.61 11.23
C TYR A 126 1.27 4.86 11.38
N TRP A 127 1.57 3.99 10.43
CA TRP A 127 2.79 3.19 10.49
C TRP A 127 4.07 4.05 10.38
N GLN A 128 4.07 5.03 9.48
CA GLN A 128 5.17 5.98 9.33
C GLN A 128 5.37 6.84 10.57
N TYR A 129 4.28 7.26 11.23
CA TYR A 129 4.37 7.99 12.48
C TYR A 129 5.06 7.15 13.57
N PHE A 130 4.69 5.88 13.71
CA PHE A 130 5.38 4.97 14.62
C PHE A 130 6.87 4.87 14.28
N ASN A 131 7.20 4.61 13.02
CA ASN A 131 8.60 4.47 12.58
C ASN A 131 9.42 5.74 12.84
N ALA A 132 8.84 6.92 12.60
CA ALA A 132 9.48 8.20 12.86
C ALA A 132 9.70 8.48 14.35
N ASN A 133 8.83 7.95 15.22
CA ASN A 133 8.82 8.23 16.66
C ASN A 133 9.20 7.02 17.52
N ARG A 134 9.82 5.99 16.92
CA ARG A 134 10.03 4.68 17.55
C ARG A 134 10.68 4.73 18.94
N TYR A 135 11.66 5.61 19.15
CA TYR A 135 12.30 5.80 20.45
C TYR A 135 11.34 6.29 21.54
N GLN A 136 10.33 7.07 21.19
CA GLN A 136 9.31 7.52 22.14
C GLN A 136 8.40 6.36 22.52
N PHE A 137 8.01 5.52 21.55
CA PHE A 137 7.18 4.34 21.79
C PHE A 137 7.86 3.30 22.70
N LEU A 138 9.19 3.13 22.61
CA LEU A 138 9.93 2.24 23.52
C LEU A 138 9.87 2.67 24.99
N ASN A 139 9.61 3.95 25.26
CA ASN A 139 9.54 4.51 26.61
C ASN A 139 8.11 4.73 27.13
N ARG A 140 7.08 4.43 26.32
CA ARG A 140 5.67 4.57 26.70
C ARG A 140 5.18 3.31 27.41
N THR A 141 4.52 3.46 28.53
CA THR A 141 3.77 2.37 29.18
C THR A 141 2.34 2.34 28.66
N ALA A 142 1.78 1.15 28.41
CA ALA A 142 0.44 0.94 27.84
C ALA A 142 -0.74 1.57 28.63
N THR A 143 -0.48 2.14 29.81
CA THR A 143 -1.47 2.69 30.75
C THR A 143 -1.44 4.22 30.88
N ALA A 144 -0.63 4.93 30.08
CA ALA A 144 -0.63 6.39 30.10
C ALA A 144 -1.88 6.92 29.37
N ASN A 145 -2.69 7.75 30.05
CA ASN A 145 -3.90 8.44 29.56
C ASN A 145 -4.01 8.53 28.02
N ILE A 146 -4.64 7.52 27.40
CA ILE A 146 -4.85 7.44 25.96
C ILE A 146 -5.97 8.40 25.60
N ASP A 147 -5.70 9.33 24.69
CA ASP A 147 -6.72 10.08 23.98
C ASP A 147 -7.05 9.34 22.68
N LEU A 148 -8.27 8.85 22.55
CA LEU A 148 -8.69 8.10 21.37
C LEU A 148 -8.80 8.98 20.12
N GLU A 149 -8.92 10.29 20.28
CA GLU A 149 -8.96 11.24 19.16
C GLU A 149 -7.55 11.63 18.69
N ASP A 150 -6.54 11.52 19.57
CA ASP A 150 -5.15 11.82 19.25
C ASP A 150 -4.29 10.55 19.19
N PHE A 151 -4.09 10.08 17.96
CA PHE A 151 -3.25 8.91 17.66
C PHE A 151 -1.80 9.05 18.16
N ARG A 152 -1.33 10.27 18.41
CA ARG A 152 0.00 10.52 18.96
C ARG A 152 0.12 10.04 20.39
N THR A 153 -0.98 9.79 21.10
CA THR A 153 -1.01 9.24 22.46
C THR A 153 -1.08 7.70 22.50
N TRP A 154 -1.39 7.07 21.38
CA TRP A 154 -1.57 5.63 21.29
C TRP A 154 -0.25 4.88 21.55
N ASP A 155 -0.37 3.65 22.03
CA ASP A 155 0.74 2.71 22.11
C ASP A 155 0.96 1.99 20.76
N LEU A 156 2.01 1.17 20.68
CA LEU A 156 2.34 0.44 19.45
C LEU A 156 1.24 -0.54 19.05
N ASN A 157 0.60 -1.21 20.01
CA ASN A 157 -0.42 -2.21 19.70
C ASN A 157 -1.62 -1.54 19.03
N LYS A 158 -2.10 -0.42 19.58
CA LYS A 158 -3.22 0.32 18.99
C LYS A 158 -2.87 0.88 17.61
N ILE A 159 -1.68 1.47 17.43
CA ILE A 159 -1.23 1.93 16.10
C ILE A 159 -1.20 0.77 15.09
N PHE A 160 -0.69 -0.39 15.49
CA PHE A 160 -0.66 -1.56 14.64
C PHE A 160 -2.06 -2.05 14.28
N GLU A 161 -2.94 -2.22 15.28
CA GLU A 161 -4.31 -2.72 15.09
C GLU A 161 -5.10 -1.83 14.13
N GLU A 162 -5.01 -0.52 14.29
CA GLU A 162 -5.68 0.44 13.41
C GLU A 162 -5.08 0.42 12.00
N SER A 163 -3.75 0.33 11.87
CA SER A 163 -3.09 0.22 10.57
C SER A 163 -3.51 -1.08 9.84
N ALA A 164 -3.49 -2.21 10.55
CA ALA A 164 -3.88 -3.52 10.01
C ALA A 164 -5.35 -3.53 9.58
N ALA A 165 -6.25 -3.00 10.40
CA ALA A 165 -7.67 -2.92 10.05
C ALA A 165 -7.92 -2.04 8.81
N LEU A 166 -7.21 -0.92 8.68
CA LEU A 166 -7.28 -0.06 7.50
C LEU A 166 -6.71 -0.72 6.25
N PHE A 167 -5.59 -1.45 6.35
CA PHE A 167 -5.11 -2.26 5.23
C PHE A 167 -6.12 -3.33 4.84
N ASP A 168 -6.62 -4.13 5.78
CA ASP A 168 -7.58 -5.20 5.50
C ASP A 168 -8.87 -4.66 4.82
N THR A 169 -9.38 -3.51 5.29
CA THR A 169 -10.57 -2.86 4.70
C THR A 169 -10.29 -2.20 3.36
N SER A 170 -9.08 -1.66 3.13
CA SER A 170 -8.70 -1.08 1.84
C SER A 170 -8.71 -2.09 0.69
N LEU A 171 -8.61 -3.39 1.00
CA LEU A 171 -8.64 -4.47 0.01
C LEU A 171 -10.06 -4.93 -0.36
N GLN A 172 -11.09 -4.29 0.18
CA GLN A 172 -12.48 -4.71 -0.01
C GLN A 172 -13.34 -3.66 -0.74
N PRO A 173 -14.22 -4.07 -1.67
CA PRO A 173 -14.38 -5.44 -2.19
C PRO A 173 -13.32 -5.78 -3.25
N ALA A 174 -12.57 -6.86 -3.05
CA ALA A 174 -11.44 -7.25 -3.91
C ALA A 174 -11.83 -7.38 -5.39
N THR A 175 -12.98 -7.98 -5.69
CA THR A 175 -13.46 -8.19 -7.07
C THR A 175 -13.67 -6.90 -7.84
N MET A 176 -14.04 -5.80 -7.16
CA MET A 176 -14.15 -4.48 -7.79
C MET A 176 -12.76 -3.93 -8.10
N LEU A 177 -11.85 -3.97 -7.11
CA LEU A 177 -10.50 -3.42 -7.24
C LEU A 177 -9.69 -4.13 -8.34
N GLN A 178 -9.92 -5.43 -8.51
CA GLN A 178 -9.34 -6.26 -9.57
C GLN A 178 -9.80 -5.88 -10.98
N GLN A 179 -10.90 -5.12 -11.11
CA GLN A 179 -11.42 -4.64 -12.40
C GLN A 179 -10.98 -3.20 -12.73
N ILE A 180 -10.22 -2.55 -11.83
CA ILE A 180 -9.77 -1.17 -12.01
C ILE A 180 -8.33 -1.22 -12.48
N ALA A 181 -8.09 -0.77 -13.71
CA ALA A 181 -6.75 -0.71 -14.27
C ALA A 181 -5.91 0.32 -13.52
N LEU A 182 -4.66 -0.03 -13.20
CA LEU A 182 -3.77 0.89 -12.49
C LEU A 182 -3.44 2.12 -13.35
N GLU A 183 -3.48 1.98 -14.68
CA GLU A 183 -3.26 3.07 -15.64
C GLU A 183 -4.24 4.24 -15.48
N ASP A 184 -5.43 3.98 -14.94
CA ASP A 184 -6.42 5.03 -14.69
C ASP A 184 -5.98 5.98 -13.55
N PHE A 185 -4.97 5.59 -12.78
CA PHE A 185 -4.43 6.33 -11.63
C PHE A 185 -3.04 6.92 -11.91
N ASP A 186 -2.60 7.02 -13.17
CA ASP A 186 -1.30 7.58 -13.58
C ASP A 186 -0.98 8.95 -12.96
N ALA A 187 -2.01 9.77 -12.72
CA ALA A 187 -1.86 11.08 -12.11
C ALA A 187 -1.21 11.05 -10.71
N ILE A 188 -1.24 9.91 -10.02
CA ILE A 188 -0.80 9.72 -8.63
C ILE A 188 0.36 8.74 -8.48
N LEU A 189 0.78 8.06 -9.55
CA LEU A 189 1.88 7.10 -9.52
C LEU A 189 3.23 7.80 -9.66
N SER A 190 4.22 7.32 -8.90
CA SER A 190 5.63 7.69 -9.04
C SER A 190 6.34 6.46 -9.58
N GLU A 191 6.41 6.33 -10.90
CA GLU A 191 6.74 5.07 -11.58
C GLU A 191 8.25 4.88 -11.79
N GLU A 192 8.70 3.63 -11.62
CA GLU A 192 9.83 3.13 -12.40
C GLU A 192 9.30 2.59 -13.74
N GLU A 193 10.02 2.84 -14.83
CA GLU A 193 9.62 2.41 -16.18
C GLU A 193 9.33 0.90 -16.22
N GLY A 194 8.14 0.51 -16.73
CA GLY A 194 7.72 -0.90 -16.83
C GLY A 194 7.07 -1.50 -15.57
N SER A 195 7.04 -0.77 -14.45
CA SER A 195 6.51 -1.30 -13.18
C SER A 195 5.03 -1.71 -13.19
N LYS A 196 4.20 -1.11 -14.07
CA LYS A 196 2.78 -1.46 -14.25
C LYS A 196 2.57 -2.86 -14.81
N THR A 197 3.51 -3.39 -15.58
CA THR A 197 3.44 -4.76 -16.13
C THR A 197 3.29 -5.80 -15.02
N TYR A 198 3.89 -5.54 -13.85
CA TYR A 198 3.88 -6.46 -12.72
C TYR A 198 2.76 -6.22 -11.72
N ARG A 199 2.07 -5.07 -11.83
CA ARG A 199 0.99 -4.66 -10.91
C ARG A 199 -0.10 -3.95 -11.73
N PRO A 200 -0.87 -4.67 -12.54
CA PRO A 200 -1.74 -4.08 -13.56
C PRO A 200 -3.00 -3.42 -12.99
N THR A 201 -3.42 -3.74 -11.77
CA THR A 201 -4.68 -3.26 -11.19
C THR A 201 -4.52 -2.45 -9.90
N LEU A 202 -5.56 -1.72 -9.54
CA LEU A 202 -5.62 -1.05 -8.24
C LEU A 202 -5.54 -2.04 -7.07
N TYR A 203 -6.10 -3.26 -7.23
CA TYR A 203 -5.95 -4.31 -6.24
C TYR A 203 -4.47 -4.66 -6.01
N ASP A 204 -3.69 -4.77 -7.08
CA ASP A 204 -2.25 -5.08 -6.98
C ASP A 204 -1.51 -4.00 -6.18
N LEU A 205 -1.76 -2.72 -6.48
CA LEU A 205 -1.17 -1.62 -5.75
C LEU A 205 -1.47 -1.73 -4.23
N LEU A 206 -2.74 -1.92 -3.88
CA LEU A 206 -3.18 -1.92 -2.49
C LEU A 206 -2.68 -3.14 -1.71
N VAL A 207 -2.69 -4.33 -2.33
CA VAL A 207 -2.16 -5.54 -1.71
C VAL A 207 -0.65 -5.42 -1.50
N HIS A 208 0.10 -4.87 -2.45
CA HIS A 208 1.54 -4.70 -2.27
C HIS A 208 1.88 -3.69 -1.16
N ARG A 209 1.06 -2.66 -0.94
CA ARG A 209 1.19 -1.75 0.22
C ARG A 209 0.93 -2.50 1.53
N ALA A 210 -0.13 -3.30 1.59
CA ALA A 210 -0.39 -4.16 2.75
C ALA A 210 0.75 -5.17 2.99
N LEU A 211 1.32 -5.76 1.93
CA LEU A 211 2.49 -6.64 2.02
C LEU A 211 3.71 -5.93 2.60
N GLN A 212 4.00 -4.68 2.22
CA GLN A 212 5.09 -3.91 2.83
C GLN A 212 4.91 -3.74 4.34
N PHE A 213 3.67 -3.59 4.80
CA PHE A 213 3.35 -3.55 6.23
C PHE A 213 3.54 -4.92 6.90
N TYR A 214 2.94 -5.99 6.39
CA TYR A 214 2.99 -7.31 7.03
C TYR A 214 4.35 -8.03 6.90
N LYS A 215 5.16 -7.74 5.87
CA LYS A 215 6.49 -8.34 5.69
C LYS A 215 7.56 -7.73 6.61
N ASN A 216 7.27 -6.61 7.27
CA ASN A 216 8.28 -5.90 8.04
C ASN A 216 8.47 -6.54 9.43
N ASP A 217 9.53 -7.34 9.58
CA ASP A 217 9.89 -8.02 10.83
C ASP A 217 10.09 -7.07 12.01
N GLN A 218 10.42 -5.80 11.77
CA GLN A 218 10.58 -4.81 12.83
C GLN A 218 9.27 -4.54 13.59
N ASN A 219 8.13 -4.91 13.00
CA ASN A 219 6.79 -4.71 13.54
C ASN A 219 6.46 -5.71 14.66
N THR A 220 7.27 -6.76 14.80
CA THR A 220 6.97 -7.96 15.61
C THR A 220 7.78 -8.02 16.91
N LEU A 221 8.91 -7.31 16.97
CA LEU A 221 9.92 -7.40 18.04
C LEU A 221 9.39 -7.18 19.46
N ASN A 222 8.25 -6.53 19.63
CA ASN A 222 7.64 -6.24 20.93
C ASN A 222 6.17 -6.69 21.05
N ARG A 223 5.67 -7.54 20.12
CA ARG A 223 4.26 -7.97 20.11
C ARG A 223 4.14 -9.45 20.52
N PRO A 224 3.38 -9.77 21.59
CA PRO A 224 3.15 -11.16 22.01
C PRO A 224 2.40 -12.02 20.98
N SER A 225 1.63 -11.40 20.08
CA SER A 225 0.74 -12.00 19.09
C SER A 225 1.37 -12.14 17.71
N ASP A 226 2.68 -12.39 17.63
CA ASP A 226 3.33 -12.72 16.36
C ASP A 226 4.34 -13.85 16.57
N GLN A 227 3.82 -14.98 17.05
CA GLN A 227 4.61 -16.19 17.32
C GLN A 227 4.55 -17.19 16.17
N PHE A 228 3.84 -16.86 15.09
CA PHE A 228 3.73 -17.75 13.95
C PHE A 228 5.07 -17.89 13.23
N GLU A 229 5.46 -19.14 13.02
CA GLU A 229 6.70 -19.50 12.31
C GLU A 229 6.35 -20.32 11.09
N ILE A 230 6.96 -19.97 9.95
CA ILE A 230 6.86 -20.76 8.73
C ILE A 230 7.81 -21.94 8.89
N THR A 231 7.27 -23.14 9.04
CA THR A 231 8.05 -24.38 9.24
C THR A 231 7.73 -25.46 8.20
N ASP A 232 6.60 -25.34 7.50
CA ASP A 232 6.20 -26.27 6.46
C ASP A 232 6.87 -25.89 5.12
N GLU A 233 7.69 -26.81 4.59
CA GLU A 233 8.42 -26.64 3.33
C GLU A 233 7.51 -26.37 2.13
N LYS A 234 6.22 -26.74 2.23
CA LYS A 234 5.20 -26.43 1.23
C LYS A 234 5.04 -24.94 0.93
N ALA A 235 5.46 -24.08 1.86
CA ALA A 235 5.45 -22.64 1.65
C ALA A 235 6.40 -22.21 0.51
N LEU A 236 7.48 -22.97 0.24
CA LEU A 236 8.39 -22.80 -0.91
C LEU A 236 8.01 -23.70 -2.10
N GLY A 237 6.98 -24.53 -1.96
CA GLY A 237 6.57 -25.45 -3.03
C GLY A 237 6.05 -24.71 -4.28
N PRO A 238 5.78 -25.47 -5.35
CA PRO A 238 5.14 -24.95 -6.56
C PRO A 238 3.82 -24.25 -6.25
N ILE A 239 3.39 -23.32 -7.12
CA ILE A 239 2.17 -22.50 -6.96
C ILE A 239 0.97 -23.33 -6.45
N GLN A 240 0.69 -24.48 -7.07
CA GLN A 240 -0.48 -25.30 -6.71
C GLN A 240 -0.40 -25.96 -5.33
N GLU A 241 0.80 -26.14 -4.80
CA GLU A 241 1.02 -26.59 -3.43
C GLU A 241 0.95 -25.40 -2.46
N PHE A 242 1.57 -24.27 -2.82
CA PHE A 242 1.50 -23.04 -2.03
C PHE A 242 0.07 -22.52 -1.86
N LEU A 243 -0.76 -22.56 -2.90
CA LEU A 243 -2.18 -22.16 -2.82
C LEU A 243 -3.00 -23.05 -1.86
N LYS A 244 -2.54 -24.27 -1.56
CA LYS A 244 -3.16 -25.19 -0.61
C LYS A 244 -2.51 -25.14 0.77
N TYR A 245 -1.42 -24.38 0.92
CA TYR A 245 -0.73 -24.25 2.18
C TYR A 245 -1.62 -23.50 3.18
N ALA A 246 -2.04 -24.21 4.22
CA ALA A 246 -2.91 -23.69 5.27
C ALA A 246 -2.34 -24.12 6.63
N PRO A 247 -1.37 -23.37 7.18
CA PRO A 247 -0.75 -23.73 8.45
C PRO A 247 -1.75 -23.67 9.59
N LYS A 248 -1.67 -24.63 10.52
CA LYS A 248 -2.48 -24.60 11.75
C LYS A 248 -1.84 -23.61 12.72
N THR A 249 -2.57 -22.57 13.09
CA THR A 249 -2.13 -21.59 14.09
C THR A 249 -3.31 -21.10 14.90
N THR A 250 -3.05 -20.70 16.14
CA THR A 250 -4.01 -19.99 17.00
C THR A 250 -3.93 -18.48 16.83
N ASP A 251 -2.93 -18.00 16.09
CA ASP A 251 -2.62 -16.60 15.87
C ASP A 251 -2.99 -16.21 14.43
N ALA A 252 -4.26 -15.89 14.23
CA ALA A 252 -4.81 -15.55 12.91
C ALA A 252 -4.37 -14.17 12.40
N GLU A 253 -3.91 -13.31 13.32
CA GLU A 253 -3.47 -11.95 13.02
C GLU A 253 -1.94 -11.84 12.91
N ALA A 254 -1.24 -12.98 12.92
CA ALA A 254 0.20 -13.01 12.76
C ALA A 254 0.62 -12.44 11.39
N ASN A 255 1.63 -11.58 11.40
CA ASN A 255 2.00 -10.80 10.23
C ASN A 255 2.46 -11.69 9.07
N LYS A 256 3.27 -12.71 9.37
CA LYS A 256 3.75 -13.65 8.35
C LYS A 256 2.61 -14.48 7.75
N LEU A 257 1.57 -14.78 8.53
CA LEU A 257 0.39 -15.47 8.01
C LEU A 257 -0.40 -14.56 7.06
N LYS A 258 -0.64 -13.30 7.46
CA LYS A 258 -1.31 -12.30 6.61
C LYS A 258 -0.54 -12.11 5.30
N ALA A 259 0.79 -12.01 5.35
CA ALA A 259 1.63 -11.92 4.14
C ALA A 259 1.47 -13.15 3.23
N ILE A 260 1.49 -14.38 3.77
CA ILE A 260 1.23 -15.60 3.00
C ILE A 260 -0.16 -15.55 2.34
N GLN A 261 -1.19 -15.16 3.08
CA GLN A 261 -2.56 -15.07 2.57
C GLN A 261 -2.69 -14.04 1.45
N LEU A 262 -2.02 -12.89 1.56
CA LEU A 262 -2.00 -11.88 0.51
C LEU A 262 -1.29 -12.38 -0.75
N TYR A 263 -0.16 -13.10 -0.61
CA TYR A 263 0.49 -13.78 -1.75
C TYR A 263 -0.43 -14.82 -2.39
N GLN A 264 -1.15 -15.61 -1.60
CA GLN A 264 -2.13 -16.57 -2.13
C GLN A 264 -3.27 -15.87 -2.89
N GLN A 265 -3.76 -14.72 -2.40
CA GLN A 265 -4.79 -13.93 -3.08
C GLN A 265 -4.30 -13.40 -4.43
N LEU A 266 -3.10 -12.81 -4.47
CA LEU A 266 -2.49 -12.31 -5.70
C LEU A 266 -2.22 -13.42 -6.72
N ILE A 267 -1.63 -14.54 -6.30
CA ILE A 267 -1.39 -15.70 -7.17
C ILE A 267 -2.72 -16.26 -7.69
N THR A 268 -3.74 -16.35 -6.82
CA THR A 268 -5.08 -16.83 -7.25
C THR A 268 -5.70 -15.93 -8.31
N PHE A 269 -5.49 -14.61 -8.17
CA PHE A 269 -5.99 -13.60 -9.11
C PHE A 269 -5.31 -13.73 -10.48
N HIS A 270 -3.97 -13.83 -10.51
CA HIS A 270 -3.19 -13.81 -11.76
C HIS A 270 -2.91 -15.17 -12.40
N GLN A 271 -3.19 -16.31 -11.73
CA GLN A 271 -2.82 -17.65 -12.25
C GLN A 271 -3.44 -18.02 -13.61
N ASN A 272 -4.46 -17.29 -14.07
CA ASN A 272 -5.15 -17.52 -15.34
C ASN A 272 -5.04 -16.34 -16.32
N ASP A 273 -4.15 -15.39 -16.04
CA ASP A 273 -3.92 -14.26 -16.92
C ASP A 273 -3.32 -14.72 -18.24
N ALA A 274 -3.61 -13.98 -19.31
CA ALA A 274 -3.07 -14.28 -20.63
C ALA A 274 -1.54 -14.08 -20.66
N GLU A 275 -1.07 -13.02 -19.99
CA GLU A 275 0.36 -12.72 -19.83
C GLU A 275 0.77 -13.03 -18.37
N PRO A 276 1.82 -13.84 -18.15
CA PRO A 276 2.16 -14.34 -16.82
C PRO A 276 3.06 -13.38 -16.02
N ASP A 277 3.44 -12.21 -16.54
CA ASP A 277 4.44 -11.32 -15.92
C ASP A 277 4.13 -10.95 -14.46
N ALA A 278 2.88 -10.57 -14.17
CA ALA A 278 2.45 -10.28 -12.80
C ALA A 278 2.57 -11.52 -11.90
N LEU A 279 2.07 -12.68 -12.37
CA LEU A 279 2.16 -13.95 -11.64
C LEU A 279 3.60 -14.32 -11.31
N ILE A 280 4.51 -14.22 -12.29
CA ILE A 280 5.93 -14.54 -12.14
C ILE A 280 6.57 -13.63 -11.09
N GLN A 281 6.33 -12.32 -11.17
CA GLN A 281 6.88 -11.37 -10.21
C GLN A 281 6.34 -11.62 -8.79
N ILE A 282 5.04 -11.85 -8.65
CA ILE A 282 4.39 -12.15 -7.37
C ILE A 282 4.97 -13.44 -6.77
N ASP A 283 5.16 -14.48 -7.59
CA ASP A 283 5.69 -15.75 -7.11
C ASP A 283 7.17 -15.65 -6.72
N LEU A 284 7.97 -14.86 -7.44
CA LEU A 284 9.33 -14.52 -7.04
C LEU A 284 9.36 -13.79 -5.69
N GLU A 285 8.54 -12.76 -5.51
CA GLU A 285 8.45 -12.01 -4.25
C GLU A 285 7.98 -12.92 -3.08
N ARG A 286 7.04 -13.84 -3.35
CA ARG A 286 6.63 -14.87 -2.39
C ARG A 286 7.82 -15.75 -2.01
N LEU A 287 8.54 -16.30 -2.99
CA LEU A 287 9.66 -17.21 -2.76
C LEU A 287 10.76 -16.53 -1.95
N GLU A 288 11.11 -15.27 -2.27
CA GLU A 288 12.06 -14.47 -1.50
C GLU A 288 11.60 -14.26 -0.05
N PHE A 289 10.33 -13.90 0.13
CA PHE A 289 9.75 -13.73 1.46
C PHE A 289 9.81 -15.03 2.26
N VAL A 290 9.36 -16.16 1.68
CA VAL A 290 9.35 -17.44 2.39
C VAL A 290 10.78 -17.92 2.66
N ARG A 291 11.72 -17.78 1.72
CA ARG A 291 13.14 -18.12 1.93
C ARG A 291 13.72 -17.39 3.15
N ALA A 292 13.41 -16.11 3.32
CA ALA A 292 13.90 -15.33 4.45
C ALA A 292 13.33 -15.75 5.82
N HIS A 293 12.18 -16.44 5.84
CA HIS A 293 11.42 -16.70 7.08
C HIS A 293 11.15 -18.19 7.37
N LEU A 294 11.38 -19.08 6.40
CA LEU A 294 11.20 -20.52 6.55
C LEU A 294 12.28 -21.09 7.47
N ARG A 295 11.84 -21.84 8.47
CA ARG A 295 12.72 -22.60 9.36
C ARG A 295 12.81 -24.05 8.89
N SER A 296 13.75 -24.30 7.98
CA SER A 296 14.14 -25.64 7.53
C SER A 296 15.64 -25.64 7.18
N ASP A 297 16.29 -26.81 7.29
CA ASP A 297 17.67 -26.99 6.82
C ASP A 297 17.77 -27.06 5.29
N ARG A 298 16.62 -27.17 4.59
CA ARG A 298 16.52 -27.34 3.12
C ARG A 298 16.08 -26.07 2.39
N VAL A 299 16.04 -24.92 3.06
CA VAL A 299 15.54 -23.63 2.50
C VAL A 299 16.17 -23.32 1.14
N GLU A 300 17.50 -23.39 1.03
CA GLU A 300 18.22 -23.04 -0.20
C GLU A 300 17.98 -24.06 -1.32
N GLU A 301 17.97 -25.36 -1.01
CA GLU A 301 17.66 -26.44 -1.98
C GLU A 301 16.26 -26.26 -2.56
N LEU A 302 15.26 -26.02 -1.71
CA LEU A 302 13.87 -25.82 -2.10
C LEU A 302 13.69 -24.54 -2.92
N TYR A 303 14.36 -23.46 -2.53
CA TYR A 303 14.30 -22.18 -3.22
C TYR A 303 14.92 -22.26 -4.62
N GLU A 304 16.10 -22.88 -4.77
CA GLU A 304 16.74 -23.09 -6.07
C GLU A 304 15.89 -23.98 -7.00
N SER A 305 15.27 -25.03 -6.44
CA SER A 305 14.32 -25.87 -7.19
C SER A 305 13.12 -25.05 -7.67
N ALA A 306 12.52 -24.25 -6.78
CA ALA A 306 11.36 -23.44 -7.13
C ALA A 306 11.67 -22.36 -8.18
N LEU A 307 12.84 -21.72 -8.10
CA LEU A 307 13.28 -20.76 -9.13
C LEU A 307 13.50 -21.41 -10.49
N SER A 308 13.99 -22.65 -10.51
CA SER A 308 14.20 -23.39 -11.77
C SER A 308 12.88 -23.75 -12.46
N ASP A 309 11.80 -23.91 -11.69
CA ASP A 309 10.45 -24.18 -12.22
C ASP A 309 9.72 -22.90 -12.68
N LEU A 310 10.26 -21.72 -12.37
CA LEU A 310 9.69 -20.40 -12.72
C LEU A 310 10.14 -19.89 -14.11
N LEU A 311 11.27 -20.39 -14.62
CA LEU A 311 11.93 -19.98 -15.88
C LEU A 311 11.68 -20.97 -17.04
#